data_AF-A0A081MYF5-F1
#
_entry.id   AF-A0A081MYF5-F1
#
_cell.length_a   1.000
_cell.length_b   1.000
_cell.length_c   1.000
_cell.angle_alpha   90.00
_cell.angle_beta   90.00
_cell.angle_gamma   90.00
#
_symmetry.space_group_name_H-M   'P 1'
#
loop_
_entity.id
_entity.type
_entity.pdbx_description
1 polymer ?
#
loop_
_entity_poly.entity_id
_entity_poly.type
_entity_poly.pdbx_seq_one_letter_code
_entity_poly.pdbx_strand_id
1 'polypeptide(L)'
;YFARSAHPDVKGAEPVSPEPVTVNLYVLSRVGDGVPTQDILDAVSATTEPVRPLSDKFKALPAEIIRYVIDAELFLKRGPDPELVVKEAIKRLELYISAQHRLKAWVTDAGIKHALKVEGVEDVRPNNWTDIHCEKYQAPYCTDYKVEIGGYVE
;
A
#
# COMPACT_ATOMS: atom_id res chain seq x y z
N TYR A 1 4.31 -7.96 16.84
CA TYR A 1 3.22 -7.91 17.83
C TYR A 1 3.34 -6.65 18.68
N PHE A 2 4.40 -6.50 19.49
CA PHE A 2 4.61 -5.37 20.42
C PHE A 2 4.44 -3.96 19.82
N ALA A 3 5.02 -3.69 18.65
CA ALA A 3 4.90 -2.37 18.01
C ALA A 3 3.47 -2.05 17.56
N ARG A 4 2.68 -3.05 17.16
CA ARG A 4 1.29 -2.86 16.72
C ARG A 4 0.31 -2.65 17.87
N SER A 5 0.71 -3.02 19.10
CA SER A 5 -0.06 -2.76 20.32
C SER A 5 0.33 -1.46 21.01
N ALA A 6 1.43 -0.81 20.59
CA ALA A 6 1.94 0.40 21.23
C ALA A 6 1.04 1.62 21.01
N HIS A 7 0.38 1.71 19.85
CA HIS A 7 -0.54 2.80 19.52
C HIS A 7 -1.63 2.33 18.54
N PRO A 8 -2.89 2.77 18.69
CA PRO A 8 -4.00 2.36 17.80
C PRO A 8 -3.76 2.70 16.33
N ASP A 9 -3.06 3.79 16.06
CA ASP A 9 -2.76 4.26 14.70
C ASP A 9 -1.59 3.53 14.03
N VAL A 10 -0.95 2.56 14.68
CA VAL A 10 0.06 1.73 14.02
C VAL A 10 -0.64 0.72 13.09
N LYS A 11 -0.42 0.87 11.78
CA LYS A 11 -0.91 -0.06 10.76
C LYS A 11 0.02 -1.26 10.64
N GLY A 12 1.32 -1.01 10.62
CA GLY A 12 2.35 -2.02 10.45
C GLY A 12 3.67 -1.57 11.06
N ALA A 13 4.52 -2.53 11.40
CA ALA A 13 5.87 -2.27 11.85
C ALA A 13 6.79 -3.37 11.33
N GLU A 14 7.95 -3.00 10.79
CA GLU A 14 8.93 -3.94 10.25
C GLU A 14 10.32 -3.68 10.83
N PRO A 15 10.93 -4.66 11.50
CA PRO A 15 12.30 -4.55 11.98
C PRO A 15 13.30 -4.83 10.85
N VAL A 16 14.33 -4.01 10.75
CA VAL A 16 15.46 -4.18 9.84
C VAL A 16 16.74 -3.92 10.62
N SER A 17 17.71 -4.81 10.50
CA SER A 17 19.03 -4.68 11.11
C SER A 17 20.07 -4.37 10.03
N PRO A 18 20.38 -3.08 9.79
CA PRO A 18 21.39 -2.71 8.80
C PRO A 18 22.80 -3.09 9.25
N GLU A 19 23.04 -3.12 10.56
CA GLU A 19 24.34 -3.41 11.18
C GLU A 19 24.16 -4.34 12.38
N PRO A 20 25.22 -5.08 12.79
CA PRO A 20 25.18 -5.86 14.02
C PRO A 20 24.77 -4.99 15.22
N VAL A 21 23.91 -5.55 16.08
CA VAL A 21 23.48 -4.89 17.33
C VAL A 21 22.64 -3.61 17.08
N THR A 22 22.24 -3.32 15.83
CA THR A 22 21.34 -2.20 15.51
C THR A 22 20.00 -2.72 14.97
N VAL A 23 18.91 -2.21 15.53
CA VAL A 23 17.54 -2.58 15.15
C VAL A 23 16.78 -1.30 14.81
N ASN A 24 16.52 -1.10 13.52
CA ASN A 24 15.63 -0.05 13.03
C ASN A 24 14.23 -0.65 12.85
N LEU A 25 13.26 -0.12 13.55
CA LEU A 25 11.86 -0.52 13.41
C LEU A 25 11.12 0.53 12.59
N TYR A 26 10.79 0.19 11.36
CA TYR A 26 10.04 1.06 10.47
C TYR A 26 8.55 0.94 10.75
N VAL A 27 7.90 2.06 11.05
CA VAL A 27 6.51 2.14 11.47
C VAL A 27 5.67 2.78 10.37
N LEU A 28 4.57 2.13 10.02
CA LEU A 28 3.55 2.64 9.11
C LEU A 28 2.30 3.03 9.91
N SER A 29 1.83 4.26 9.71
CA SER A 29 0.61 4.79 10.31
C SER A 29 -0.65 4.35 9.54
N ARG A 30 -1.79 4.38 10.21
CA ARG A 30 -3.13 4.25 9.62
C ARG A 30 -3.66 5.58 9.10
N VAL A 31 -3.13 6.68 9.59
CA VAL A 31 -3.63 8.03 9.35
C VAL A 31 -2.90 8.64 8.15
N GLY A 32 -3.62 9.38 7.32
CA GLY A 32 -3.07 10.13 6.20
C GLY A 32 -2.46 9.22 5.13
N ASP A 33 -1.23 9.55 4.73
CA ASP A 33 -0.44 8.84 3.72
C ASP A 33 0.40 7.67 4.29
N GLY A 34 0.27 7.43 5.60
CA GLY A 34 0.99 6.38 6.31
C GLY A 34 2.23 6.86 7.05
N VAL A 35 2.61 8.14 6.97
CA VAL A 35 3.71 8.69 7.80
C VAL A 35 3.26 8.81 9.26
N PRO A 36 3.93 8.15 10.22
CA PRO A 36 3.61 8.29 11.64
C PRO A 36 4.06 9.65 12.20
N THR A 37 3.29 10.18 13.14
CA THR A 37 3.70 11.34 13.96
C THR A 37 4.77 10.93 14.98
N GLN A 38 5.46 11.91 15.55
CA GLN A 38 6.48 11.66 16.57
C GLN A 38 5.91 10.93 17.79
N ASP A 39 4.70 11.28 18.23
CA ASP A 39 4.02 10.61 19.35
C ASP A 39 3.86 9.10 19.14
N ILE A 40 3.57 8.66 17.91
CA ILE A 40 3.44 7.24 17.56
C ILE A 40 4.82 6.56 17.67
N LEU A 41 5.88 7.21 17.17
CA LEU A 41 7.23 6.67 17.22
C LEU A 41 7.73 6.55 18.67
N ASP A 42 7.44 7.53 19.50
CA ASP A 42 7.82 7.55 20.92
C ASP A 42 7.08 6.46 21.69
N ALA A 43 5.78 6.28 21.47
CA ALA A 43 4.99 5.20 22.07
C ALA A 43 5.53 3.81 21.70
N VAL A 44 5.91 3.62 20.42
CA VAL A 44 6.52 2.38 19.94
C VAL A 44 7.90 2.15 20.58
N SER A 45 8.70 3.20 20.74
CA SER A 45 10.01 3.12 21.38
C SER A 45 9.89 2.73 22.86
N ALA A 46 9.02 3.40 23.61
CA ALA A 46 8.78 3.13 25.03
C ALA A 46 8.29 1.69 25.27
N THR A 47 7.45 1.16 24.39
CA THR A 47 6.94 -0.22 24.48
C THR A 47 8.03 -1.27 24.22
N THR A 48 9.08 -0.91 23.46
CA THR A 48 10.14 -1.84 23.07
C THR A 48 11.35 -1.82 24.04
N GLU A 49 11.50 -0.75 24.81
CA GLU A 49 12.52 -0.56 25.85
C GLU A 49 12.65 -1.73 26.87
N PRO A 50 11.56 -2.26 27.47
CA PRO A 50 11.68 -3.26 28.55
C PRO A 50 11.99 -4.69 28.05
N VAL A 51 11.96 -4.94 26.75
CA VAL A 51 12.08 -6.30 26.15
C VAL A 51 13.37 -6.51 25.37
N ARG A 52 14.20 -5.47 25.18
CA ARG A 52 15.43 -5.54 24.38
C ARG A 52 16.68 -5.83 25.23
N PRO A 53 17.68 -6.57 24.71
CA PRO A 53 19.00 -6.62 25.31
C PRO A 53 19.61 -5.23 25.47
N LEU A 54 20.33 -5.01 26.58
CA LEU A 54 20.92 -3.70 26.91
C LEU A 54 21.92 -3.21 25.84
N SER A 55 22.58 -4.15 25.16
CA SER A 55 23.56 -3.87 24.11
C SER A 55 22.93 -3.33 22.82
N ASP A 56 21.66 -3.60 22.56
CA ASP A 56 21.04 -3.30 21.26
C ASP A 56 20.80 -1.80 21.09
N LYS A 57 21.09 -1.27 19.90
CA LYS A 57 20.75 0.10 19.48
C LYS A 57 19.42 0.06 18.75
N PHE A 58 18.35 0.42 19.44
CA PHE A 58 17.00 0.45 18.88
C PHE A 58 16.63 1.86 18.39
N LYS A 59 15.98 1.95 17.22
CA LYS A 59 15.38 3.18 16.70
C LYS A 59 14.02 2.88 16.08
N ALA A 60 12.98 3.62 16.47
CA ALA A 60 11.72 3.68 15.73
C ALA A 60 11.84 4.75 14.63
N LEU A 61 11.60 4.36 13.37
CA LEU A 61 11.71 5.24 12.21
C LEU A 61 10.39 5.24 11.42
N PRO A 62 10.02 6.34 10.76
CA PRO A 62 8.90 6.34 9.84
C PRO A 62 9.18 5.46 8.63
N ALA A 63 8.15 4.77 8.13
CA ALA A 63 8.20 4.09 6.84
C ALA A 63 8.37 5.11 5.70
N GLU A 64 9.15 4.74 4.67
CA GLU A 64 9.22 5.53 3.44
C GLU A 64 7.97 5.28 2.58
N ILE A 65 7.29 6.35 2.18
CA ILE A 65 6.05 6.26 1.42
C ILE A 65 6.33 6.48 -0.06
N ILE A 66 6.14 5.44 -0.86
CA ILE A 66 6.22 5.51 -2.33
C ILE A 66 4.87 5.94 -2.87
N ARG A 67 4.77 7.21 -3.29
CA ARG A 67 3.54 7.78 -3.86
C ARG A 67 3.43 7.42 -5.34
N TYR A 68 2.24 7.01 -5.75
CA TYR A 68 1.98 6.64 -7.14
C TYR A 68 0.55 6.98 -7.56
N VAL A 69 0.32 7.00 -8.86
CA VAL A 69 -1.00 7.17 -9.47
C VAL A 69 -1.31 5.99 -10.37
N ILE A 70 -2.57 5.60 -10.45
CA ILE A 70 -3.03 4.55 -11.37
C ILE A 70 -3.84 5.21 -12.47
N ASP A 71 -3.46 5.02 -13.73
CA ASP A 71 -4.27 5.39 -14.89
C ASP A 71 -4.52 4.14 -15.72
N ALA A 72 -5.78 3.83 -16.02
CA ALA A 72 -6.13 2.61 -16.74
C ALA A 72 -7.35 2.78 -17.63
N GLU A 73 -7.27 2.17 -18.81
CA GLU A 73 -8.37 2.04 -19.76
C GLU A 73 -8.98 0.65 -19.71
N LEU A 74 -10.31 0.61 -19.62
CA LEU A 74 -11.11 -0.61 -19.67
C LEU A 74 -11.68 -0.81 -21.07
N PHE A 75 -11.53 -2.01 -21.59
CA PHE A 75 -12.18 -2.46 -22.82
C PHE A 75 -13.33 -3.38 -22.46
N LEU A 76 -14.55 -2.91 -22.69
CA LEU A 76 -15.77 -3.58 -22.26
C LEU A 76 -16.39 -4.41 -23.38
N LYS A 77 -17.12 -5.46 -23.02
CA LYS A 77 -18.06 -6.10 -23.95
C LYS A 77 -19.29 -5.21 -24.12
N ARG A 78 -19.91 -5.26 -25.30
CA ARG A 78 -21.19 -4.56 -25.52
C ARG A 78 -22.25 -5.14 -24.58
N GLY A 79 -22.75 -4.31 -23.68
CA GLY A 79 -23.71 -4.68 -22.66
C GLY A 79 -24.63 -3.51 -22.30
N PRO A 80 -25.68 -3.76 -21.51
CA PRO A 80 -26.73 -2.77 -21.27
C PRO A 80 -26.29 -1.60 -20.38
N ASP A 81 -25.29 -1.78 -19.51
CA ASP A 81 -24.87 -0.73 -18.56
C ASP A 81 -23.34 -0.72 -18.33
N PRO A 82 -22.56 0.01 -19.16
CA PRO A 82 -21.12 0.10 -19.01
C PRO A 82 -20.70 0.94 -17.78
N GLU A 83 -21.51 1.89 -17.35
CA GLU A 83 -21.19 2.72 -16.19
C GLU A 83 -21.21 1.93 -14.88
N LEU A 84 -22.16 0.99 -14.75
CA LEU A 84 -22.22 0.09 -13.61
C LEU A 84 -20.95 -0.79 -13.51
N VAL A 85 -20.47 -1.28 -14.66
CA VAL A 85 -19.24 -2.08 -14.73
C VAL A 85 -18.02 -1.27 -14.28
N VAL A 86 -17.88 -0.03 -14.75
CA VAL A 86 -16.79 0.87 -14.33
C VAL A 86 -16.85 1.16 -12.83
N LYS A 87 -18.04 1.41 -12.27
CA LYS A 87 -18.21 1.65 -10.83
C LYS A 87 -17.77 0.45 -9.99
N GLU A 88 -18.13 -0.77 -10.40
CA GLU A 88 -17.70 -1.98 -9.68
C GLU A 88 -16.19 -2.23 -9.82
N ALA A 89 -15.62 -1.95 -11.00
CA ALA A 89 -14.17 -2.03 -11.22
C ALA A 89 -13.42 -1.05 -10.30
N ILE A 90 -13.88 0.19 -10.19
CA ILE A 90 -13.32 1.21 -9.29
C ILE A 90 -13.39 0.74 -7.84
N LYS A 91 -14.55 0.24 -7.39
CA LYS A 91 -14.71 -0.26 -6.02
C LYS A 91 -13.71 -1.37 -5.68
N ARG A 92 -13.46 -2.30 -6.62
CA ARG A 92 -12.44 -3.34 -6.44
C ARG A 92 -11.02 -2.80 -6.48
N LEU A 93 -10.75 -1.78 -7.31
CA LEU A 93 -9.48 -1.09 -7.32
C LEU A 93 -9.20 -0.41 -5.98
N GLU A 94 -10.19 0.27 -5.39
CA GLU A 94 -10.06 0.90 -4.06
C GLU A 94 -9.75 -0.13 -2.96
N LEU A 95 -10.42 -1.29 -2.99
CA LEU A 95 -10.13 -2.40 -2.08
C LEU A 95 -8.69 -2.90 -2.26
N TYR A 96 -8.23 -3.05 -3.51
CA TYR A 96 -6.87 -3.43 -3.82
C TYR A 96 -5.85 -2.40 -3.31
N ILE A 97 -6.05 -1.12 -3.59
CA ILE A 97 -5.20 -0.01 -3.12
C ILE A 97 -5.08 -0.03 -1.59
N SER A 98 -6.21 -0.14 -0.89
CA SER A 98 -6.25 -0.18 0.57
C SER A 98 -5.50 -1.39 1.14
N ALA A 99 -5.64 -2.56 0.49
CA ALA A 99 -4.95 -3.79 0.86
C ALA A 99 -3.44 -3.74 0.59
N GLN A 100 -3.02 -3.06 -0.49
CA GLN A 100 -1.60 -2.88 -0.82
C GLN A 100 -0.93 -1.77 -0.02
N HIS A 101 -1.67 -0.88 0.64
CA HIS A 101 -1.06 0.11 1.54
C HIS A 101 -0.54 -0.54 2.83
N ARG A 102 0.56 -1.29 2.74
CA ARG A 102 1.26 -1.97 3.83
C ARG A 102 2.77 -2.05 3.51
N LEU A 103 3.59 -2.22 4.54
CA LEU A 103 5.04 -2.41 4.38
C LEU A 103 5.35 -3.61 3.48
N LYS A 104 6.36 -3.50 2.63
CA LYS A 104 6.82 -4.54 1.67
C LYS A 104 5.78 -4.92 0.61
N ALA A 105 4.71 -4.14 0.45
CA ALA A 105 3.73 -4.44 -0.56
C ALA A 105 4.27 -4.15 -1.96
N TRP A 106 3.80 -4.93 -2.91
CA TRP A 106 4.10 -4.73 -4.32
C TRP A 106 2.83 -4.33 -5.04
N VAL A 107 2.95 -3.32 -5.90
CA VAL A 107 1.89 -2.90 -6.79
C VAL A 107 2.37 -3.20 -8.20
N THR A 108 1.76 -4.20 -8.84
CA THR A 108 2.19 -4.70 -10.14
C THR A 108 1.10 -4.51 -11.18
N ASP A 109 1.49 -4.45 -12.44
CA ASP A 109 0.59 -4.40 -13.60
C ASP A 109 -0.45 -5.53 -13.52
N ALA A 110 0.02 -6.75 -13.24
CA ALA A 110 -0.86 -7.91 -13.07
C ALA A 110 -1.86 -7.74 -11.92
N GLY A 111 -1.43 -7.14 -10.80
CA GLY A 111 -2.31 -6.86 -9.66
C GLY A 111 -3.39 -5.84 -9.98
N ILE A 112 -3.03 -4.77 -10.69
CA ILE A 112 -3.98 -3.73 -11.15
C ILE A 112 -4.98 -4.31 -12.14
N LYS A 113 -4.49 -5.04 -13.15
CA LYS A 113 -5.35 -5.72 -14.12
C LYS A 113 -6.31 -6.68 -13.44
N HIS A 114 -5.84 -7.46 -12.47
CA HIS A 114 -6.69 -8.37 -11.72
C HIS A 114 -7.77 -7.64 -10.90
N ALA A 115 -7.44 -6.51 -10.28
CA ALA A 115 -8.40 -5.73 -9.52
C ALA A 115 -9.52 -5.16 -10.40
N LEU A 116 -9.16 -4.65 -11.58
CA LEU A 116 -10.06 -4.03 -12.55
C LEU A 116 -10.84 -5.03 -13.42
N LYS A 117 -10.39 -6.30 -13.48
CA LYS A 117 -11.05 -7.36 -14.25
C LYS A 117 -12.33 -7.83 -13.54
N VAL A 118 -13.42 -7.13 -13.80
CA VAL A 118 -14.78 -7.49 -13.38
C VAL A 118 -15.57 -8.13 -14.52
N GLU A 119 -16.76 -8.63 -14.19
CA GLU A 119 -17.71 -9.09 -15.19
C GLU A 119 -18.05 -7.97 -16.17
N GLY A 120 -17.94 -8.24 -17.48
CA GLY A 120 -18.13 -7.25 -18.54
C GLY A 120 -16.85 -6.57 -19.05
N VAL A 121 -15.73 -6.66 -18.32
CA VAL A 121 -14.42 -6.16 -18.77
C VAL A 121 -13.66 -7.27 -19.51
N GLU A 122 -13.25 -7.02 -20.75
CA GLU A 122 -12.50 -7.99 -21.56
C GLU A 122 -10.99 -7.74 -21.54
N ASP A 123 -10.56 -6.49 -21.58
CA ASP A 123 -9.14 -6.15 -21.46
C ASP A 123 -8.97 -4.92 -20.56
N VAL A 124 -7.82 -4.83 -19.91
CA VAL A 124 -7.43 -3.73 -19.04
C VAL A 124 -6.05 -3.27 -19.45
N ARG A 125 -5.91 -1.99 -19.77
CA ARG A 125 -4.62 -1.40 -20.15
C ARG A 125 -4.25 -0.28 -19.19
N PRO A 126 -3.35 -0.54 -18.23
CA PRO A 126 -2.73 0.50 -17.44
C PRO A 126 -1.85 1.38 -18.32
N ASN A 127 -2.05 2.69 -18.26
CA ASN A 127 -1.27 3.68 -19.00
C ASN A 127 -0.02 4.06 -18.22
N ASN A 128 1.15 4.05 -18.87
CA ASN A 128 2.45 4.44 -18.29
C ASN A 128 2.79 3.75 -16.96
N TRP A 129 2.33 2.52 -16.76
CA TRP A 129 2.53 1.82 -15.50
C TRP A 129 3.93 1.18 -15.43
N THR A 130 4.56 1.30 -14.25
CA THR A 130 5.80 0.59 -13.90
C THR A 130 5.60 -0.10 -12.56
N ASP A 131 6.00 -1.37 -12.47
CA ASP A 131 5.84 -2.15 -11.25
C ASP A 131 6.60 -1.54 -10.08
N ILE A 132 5.89 -1.39 -8.95
CA ILE A 132 6.42 -0.84 -7.72
C ILE A 132 6.69 -1.99 -6.77
N HIS A 133 7.97 -2.21 -6.48
CA HIS A 133 8.43 -3.18 -5.50
C HIS A 133 8.99 -2.45 -4.28
N CYS A 134 8.17 -2.29 -3.24
CA CYS A 134 8.63 -1.66 -2.01
C CYS A 134 9.63 -2.55 -1.26
N GLU A 135 10.70 -1.92 -0.78
CA GLU A 135 11.65 -2.51 0.16
C GLU A 135 11.03 -2.77 1.56
N LYS A 136 11.83 -3.34 2.47
CA LYS A 136 11.40 -3.69 3.83
C LYS A 136 10.85 -2.52 4.63
N TYR A 137 11.38 -1.32 4.38
CA TYR A 137 11.03 -0.09 5.07
C TYR A 137 10.08 0.81 4.27
N GLN A 138 9.64 0.35 3.09
CA GLN A 138 8.78 1.12 2.20
C GLN A 138 7.34 0.61 2.20
N ALA A 139 6.40 1.53 1.97
CA ALA A 139 5.00 1.23 1.73
C ALA A 139 4.46 2.07 0.56
N PRO A 140 3.66 1.49 -0.33
CA PRO A 140 3.09 2.22 -1.46
C PRO A 140 1.84 2.98 -1.01
N TYR A 141 1.65 4.20 -1.50
CA TYR A 141 0.46 5.01 -1.26
C TYR A 141 -0.08 5.58 -2.57
N CYS A 142 -1.32 5.21 -2.91
CA CYS A 142 -1.96 5.72 -4.11
C CYS A 142 -2.49 7.13 -3.83
N THR A 143 -2.00 8.13 -4.55
CA THR A 143 -2.44 9.52 -4.39
C THR A 143 -3.67 9.83 -5.22
N ASP A 144 -3.79 9.20 -6.39
CA ASP A 144 -4.92 9.38 -7.29
C ASP A 144 -5.07 8.16 -8.21
N TYR A 145 -6.29 7.91 -8.67
CA TYR A 145 -6.56 6.87 -9.66
C TYR A 145 -7.58 7.35 -10.69
N LYS A 146 -7.36 6.96 -11.94
CA LYS A 146 -8.21 7.28 -13.08
C LYS A 146 -8.53 6.00 -13.84
N VAL A 147 -9.83 5.79 -14.08
CA VAL A 147 -10.32 4.63 -14.82
C VAL A 147 -11.32 5.12 -15.86
N GLU A 148 -11.00 4.90 -17.14
CA GLU A 148 -11.82 5.34 -18.27
C GLU A 148 -12.16 4.16 -19.19
N ILE A 149 -13.20 4.33 -20.02
CA ILE A 149 -13.55 3.34 -21.04
C ILE A 149 -12.72 3.65 -22.28
N GLY A 150 -11.74 2.77 -22.60
CA GLY A 150 -10.88 2.91 -23.78
C GLY A 150 -11.55 2.42 -25.07
N GLY A 151 -12.59 1.58 -24.95
CA GLY A 151 -13.37 1.13 -26.09
C GLY A 151 -14.22 -0.11 -25.80
N TYR A 152 -14.84 -0.65 -26.85
CA TYR A 152 -15.63 -1.87 -26.79
C TYR A 152 -15.00 -2.94 -27.67
N VAL A 153 -14.94 -4.16 -27.16
CA VAL A 153 -14.51 -5.33 -27.93
C VAL A 153 -15.73 -5.92 -28.64
N GLU A 154 -15.58 -6.24 -29.93
CA GLU A 154 -16.60 -6.89 -30.76
C GLU A 154 -16.76 -8.38 -30.45
#